data_AF-A0A6A4BI90-F1
#
_entry.id   AF-A0A6A4BI90-F1
#
_cell.length_a   1.000
_cell.length_b   1.000
_cell.length_c   1.000
_cell.angle_alpha   90.00
_cell.angle_beta   90.00
_cell.angle_gamma   90.00
#
_symmetry.space_group_name_H-M   'P 1'
#
loop_
_entity.id
_entity.type
_entity.pdbx_description
1 polymer ?
#
loop_
_entity_poly.entity_id
_entity_poly.type
_entity_poly.pdbx_seq_one_letter_code
_entity_poly.pdbx_strand_id
1 'polypeptide(L)'
;VDLAVAFEEQASDDPESSGLARIAAHKRAKYDRIKRHLERQGWKVHLSALVYGSLGAVAGGNYKVYTEHLGLLKRDAKRLDRQLSRACIQSSRRIWNLHCAQHRARQHERPRGSRATETGGTPSRTGRH
;
A
#
# COMPACT_ATOMS: atom_id res chain seq x y z
N VAL A 1 9.15 -13.98 2.84
CA VAL A 1 7.95 -13.50 2.13
C VAL A 1 8.09 -12.01 1.94
N ASP A 2 8.17 -11.54 0.70
CA ASP A 2 8.21 -10.10 0.39
C ASP A 2 6.78 -9.54 0.43
N LEU A 3 6.45 -8.82 1.49
CA LEU A 3 5.15 -8.17 1.65
C LEU A 3 5.21 -6.74 1.06
N ALA A 4 4.51 -6.52 -0.04
CA ALA A 4 4.33 -5.18 -0.60
C ALA A 4 3.05 -4.55 -0.04
N VAL A 5 3.22 -3.52 0.81
CA VAL A 5 2.13 -2.63 1.22
C VAL A 5 2.04 -1.52 0.18
N ALA A 6 0.89 -1.40 -0.48
CA ALA A 6 0.65 -0.33 -1.43
C ALA A 6 -0.35 0.68 -0.87
N PHE A 7 -0.04 1.96 -1.06
CA PHE A 7 -0.95 3.07 -0.85
C PHE A 7 -1.60 3.37 -2.21
N GLU A 8 -2.93 3.39 -2.26
CA GLU A 8 -3.66 3.79 -3.46
C GLU A 8 -3.80 5.32 -3.48
N GLU A 9 -3.22 5.96 -4.49
CA GLU A 9 -3.65 7.29 -4.92
C GLU A 9 -4.73 7.07 -5.99
N GLN A 10 -5.99 7.33 -5.65
CA GLN A 10 -7.11 7.32 -6.60
C GLN A 10 -6.95 8.47 -7.59
N ALA A 11 -6.13 8.29 -8.62
CA ALA A 11 -5.88 9.31 -9.63
C ALA A 11 -6.74 9.13 -10.91
N SER A 12 -7.50 8.03 -11.05
CA SER A 12 -8.35 7.82 -12.22
C SER A 12 -9.51 6.87 -11.92
N ASP A 13 -10.73 7.35 -12.14
CA ASP A 13 -12.00 6.59 -12.11
C ASP A 13 -12.13 5.66 -13.33
N ASP A 14 -11.16 4.77 -13.54
CA ASP A 14 -11.27 3.71 -14.54
C ASP A 14 -11.72 2.41 -13.85
N PRO A 15 -12.99 2.00 -14.00
CA PRO A 15 -13.57 0.85 -13.30
C PRO A 15 -12.97 -0.50 -13.71
N GLU A 16 -12.29 -0.57 -14.87
CA GLU A 16 -11.72 -1.82 -15.43
C GLU A 16 -10.30 -2.13 -14.89
N SER A 17 -9.61 -1.16 -14.29
CA SER A 17 -8.22 -1.33 -13.84
C SER A 17 -8.07 -0.99 -12.35
N SER A 18 -8.50 -1.90 -11.46
CA SER A 18 -8.23 -1.77 -10.01
C SER A 18 -6.75 -1.44 -9.74
N GLY A 19 -6.47 -0.50 -8.83
CA GLY A 19 -5.11 -0.10 -8.46
C GLY A 19 -4.24 -1.30 -8.06
N LEU A 20 -4.84 -2.27 -7.37
CA LEU A 20 -4.21 -3.54 -7.00
C LEU A 20 -3.75 -4.37 -8.21
N ALA A 21 -4.50 -4.39 -9.32
CA ALA A 21 -4.10 -5.09 -10.54
C ALA A 21 -2.89 -4.41 -11.21
N ARG A 22 -2.85 -3.08 -11.23
CA ARG A 22 -1.69 -2.31 -11.71
C ARG A 22 -0.44 -2.59 -10.87
N ILE A 23 -0.59 -2.63 -9.55
CA ILE A 23 0.51 -2.97 -8.63
C ILE A 23 0.99 -4.40 -8.87
N ALA A 24 0.08 -5.35 -9.04
CA ALA A 24 0.43 -6.74 -9.33
C ALA A 24 1.22 -6.85 -10.64
N ALA A 25 0.78 -6.17 -11.70
CA ALA A 25 1.48 -6.12 -12.99
C ALA A 25 2.88 -5.48 -12.84
N HIS A 26 2.97 -4.35 -12.15
CA HIS A 26 4.23 -3.67 -11.90
C HIS A 26 5.23 -4.54 -11.12
N LYS A 27 4.76 -5.23 -10.06
CA LYS A 27 5.62 -6.16 -9.30
C LYS A 27 6.07 -7.34 -10.15
N ARG A 28 5.19 -7.94 -10.95
CA ARG A 28 5.59 -9.00 -11.90
C ARG A 28 6.64 -8.50 -12.89
N ALA A 29 6.45 -7.32 -13.48
CA ALA A 29 7.43 -6.73 -14.38
C ALA A 29 8.80 -6.52 -13.69
N LYS A 30 8.81 -6.02 -12.45
CA LYS A 30 10.04 -5.82 -11.66
C LYS A 30 10.85 -7.10 -11.49
N TYR A 31 10.18 -8.23 -11.20
CA TYR A 31 10.84 -9.50 -10.88
C TYR A 31 11.02 -10.42 -12.10
N ASP A 32 10.54 -10.02 -13.27
CA ASP A 32 10.65 -10.82 -14.50
C ASP A 32 12.11 -11.12 -14.88
N ARG A 33 13.03 -10.17 -14.63
CA ARG A 33 14.46 -10.38 -14.87
C ARG A 33 15.03 -11.52 -14.02
N ILE A 34 14.57 -11.67 -12.77
CA ILE A 34 15.00 -12.75 -11.88
C ILE A 34 14.44 -14.08 -12.37
N LYS A 35 13.16 -14.12 -12.75
CA LYS A 35 12.53 -15.30 -13.36
C LYS A 35 13.36 -15.78 -14.56
N ARG A 36 13.66 -14.90 -15.52
CA ARG A 36 14.46 -15.25 -16.71
C ARG A 36 15.87 -15.72 -16.37
N HIS A 37 16.48 -15.20 -15.31
CA HIS A 37 17.80 -15.64 -14.89
C HIS A 37 17.76 -17.09 -14.36
N LEU A 38 16.79 -17.38 -13.50
CA LEU A 38 16.62 -18.72 -12.93
C LEU A 38 16.18 -19.74 -13.99
N GLU A 39 15.32 -19.35 -14.93
CA GLU A 39 14.91 -20.23 -16.04
C GLU A 39 16.09 -20.60 -16.94
N ARG A 40 17.04 -19.67 -17.20
CA ARG A 40 18.27 -19.97 -17.93
C ARG A 40 19.19 -20.96 -17.21
N GLN A 41 19.07 -21.07 -15.89
CA GLN A 41 19.80 -22.05 -15.09
C GLN A 41 19.08 -23.41 -15.03
N GLY A 42 18.00 -23.60 -15.80
CA GLY A 42 17.25 -24.85 -15.87
C GLY A 42 16.15 -24.98 -14.81
N TRP A 43 15.89 -23.96 -14.01
CA TRP A 43 14.80 -24.00 -13.02
C TRP A 43 13.44 -23.69 -13.66
N LYS A 44 12.41 -24.44 -13.26
CA LYS A 44 11.02 -24.06 -13.57
C LYS A 44 10.54 -23.03 -12.55
N VAL A 45 10.28 -21.80 -13.00
CA VAL A 45 9.93 -20.68 -12.10
C VAL A 45 8.56 -20.10 -12.43
N HIS A 46 7.71 -19.98 -11.40
CA HIS A 46 6.42 -19.29 -11.49
C HIS A 46 6.49 -17.94 -10.78
N LEU A 47 6.25 -16.85 -11.54
CA LEU A 47 6.21 -15.51 -10.96
C LEU A 47 4.78 -15.11 -10.63
N SER A 48 4.55 -14.81 -9.35
CA SER A 48 3.24 -14.45 -8.81
C SER A 48 3.33 -13.21 -7.94
N ALA A 49 2.26 -12.42 -7.93
CA ALA A 49 2.13 -11.26 -7.06
C ALA A 49 0.88 -11.46 -6.19
N LEU A 50 1.07 -11.43 -4.87
CA LEU A 50 0.00 -11.37 -3.88
C LEU A 50 -0.12 -9.92 -3.43
N VAL A 51 -1.26 -9.29 -3.70
CA VAL A 51 -1.46 -7.86 -3.47
C VAL A 51 -2.60 -7.62 -2.49
N TYR A 52 -2.32 -6.80 -1.48
CA TYR A 52 -3.24 -6.43 -0.41
C TYR A 52 -3.22 -4.92 -0.22
N GLY A 53 -4.39 -4.30 -0.21
CA GLY A 53 -4.57 -2.90 0.14
C GLY A 53 -4.43 -2.69 1.65
N SER A 54 -4.01 -1.48 2.02
CA SER A 54 -3.74 -1.07 3.40
C SER A 54 -4.96 -1.14 4.33
N LEU A 55 -6.17 -1.04 3.77
CA LEU A 55 -7.45 -1.13 4.48
C LEU A 55 -8.13 -2.51 4.35
N GLY A 56 -7.45 -3.50 3.77
CA GLY A 56 -7.96 -4.87 3.65
C GLY A 56 -8.57 -5.24 2.30
N ALA A 57 -8.49 -4.36 1.31
CA ALA A 57 -8.81 -4.73 -0.07
C ALA A 57 -7.89 -5.86 -0.54
N VAL A 58 -8.45 -6.88 -1.20
CA VAL A 58 -7.68 -8.05 -1.66
C VAL A 58 -7.79 -8.12 -3.18
N ALA A 59 -6.66 -8.27 -3.87
CA ALA A 59 -6.68 -8.44 -5.31
C ALA A 59 -7.34 -9.77 -5.70
N GLY A 60 -8.32 -9.73 -6.61
CA GLY A 60 -9.06 -10.92 -7.06
C GLY A 60 -8.16 -12.03 -7.62
N GLY A 61 -7.00 -11.67 -8.19
CA GLY A 61 -6.02 -12.62 -8.70
C GLY A 61 -5.24 -13.43 -7.64
N ASN A 62 -5.29 -13.03 -6.36
CA ASN A 62 -4.55 -13.72 -5.29
C ASN A 62 -5.03 -15.15 -5.10
N TYR A 63 -6.34 -15.39 -5.19
CA TYR A 63 -6.92 -16.71 -4.96
C TYR A 63 -6.40 -17.74 -5.96
N LYS A 64 -6.29 -17.34 -7.24
CA LYS A 64 -5.72 -18.17 -8.31
C LYS A 64 -4.27 -18.56 -8.01
N VAL A 65 -3.46 -17.63 -7.51
CA VAL A 65 -2.07 -17.90 -7.11
C VAL A 65 -2.01 -18.96 -6.01
N TYR A 66 -2.89 -18.88 -5.00
CA TYR A 66 -2.91 -19.86 -3.91
C TYR A 66 -3.24 -21.26 -4.38
N THR A 67 -4.27 -21.40 -5.22
CA THR A 67 -4.74 -22.72 -5.63
C THR A 67 -3.93 -23.32 -6.77
N GLU A 68 -3.52 -22.52 -7.75
CA GLU A 68 -2.87 -23.03 -8.95
C GLU A 68 -1.34 -23.06 -8.85
N HIS A 69 -0.73 -22.02 -8.28
CA HIS A 69 0.73 -21.93 -8.24
C HIS A 69 1.32 -22.54 -6.96
N LEU A 70 0.60 -22.40 -5.84
CA LEU A 70 1.01 -22.98 -4.56
C LEU A 70 0.31 -24.31 -4.26
N GLY A 71 -0.67 -24.73 -5.08
CA GLY A 71 -1.35 -26.01 -4.92
C GLY A 71 -2.19 -26.13 -3.63
N LEU A 72 -2.58 -25.01 -3.02
CA LEU A 72 -3.27 -25.03 -1.74
C LEU A 72 -4.74 -25.45 -1.90
N LEU A 73 -5.23 -26.24 -0.94
CA LEU A 73 -6.65 -26.51 -0.81
C LEU A 73 -7.42 -25.21 -0.52
N LYS A 74 -8.68 -25.14 -0.96
CA LYS A 74 -9.53 -23.95 -0.80
C LYS A 74 -9.57 -23.42 0.64
N ARG A 75 -9.60 -24.33 1.63
CA ARG A 75 -9.62 -23.97 3.06
C ARG A 75 -8.32 -23.29 3.50
N ASP A 76 -7.19 -23.86 3.10
CA ASP A 76 -5.87 -23.33 3.47
C ASP A 76 -5.56 -22.04 2.72
N ALA A 77 -5.95 -21.93 1.45
CA ALA A 77 -5.89 -20.71 0.66
C ALA A 77 -6.67 -19.56 1.35
N LYS A 78 -7.91 -19.81 1.77
CA LYS A 78 -8.72 -18.82 2.50
C LYS A 78 -8.11 -18.44 3.85
N ARG A 79 -7.52 -19.41 4.57
CA ARG A 79 -6.87 -19.14 5.86
C ARG A 79 -5.64 -18.25 5.67
N LEU A 80 -4.79 -18.58 4.69
CA LEU A 80 -3.59 -17.83 4.36
C LEU A 80 -3.94 -16.41 3.88
N ASP A 81 -4.94 -16.27 3.02
CA ASP A 81 -5.37 -14.98 2.48
C ASP A 81 -5.82 -14.02 3.59
N ARG A 82 -6.60 -14.52 4.57
CA ARG A 82 -7.00 -13.74 5.76
C ARG A 82 -5.81 -13.36 6.63
N GLN A 83 -4.87 -14.28 6.84
CA GLN A 83 -3.67 -14.01 7.66
C GLN A 83 -2.81 -12.91 7.03
N LEU A 84 -2.58 -12.98 5.72
CA LEU A 84 -1.78 -12.00 4.99
C LEU A 84 -2.47 -10.65 4.89
N SER A 85 -3.79 -10.62 4.63
CA SER A 85 -4.57 -9.37 4.66
C SER A 85 -4.50 -8.69 6.03
N ARG A 86 -4.70 -9.46 7.12
CA ARG A 86 -4.55 -8.95 8.49
C ARG A 86 -3.15 -8.39 8.75
N ALA A 87 -2.10 -9.10 8.33
CA ALA A 87 -0.73 -8.65 8.49
C ALA A 87 -0.46 -7.34 7.71
N CYS A 88 -1.03 -7.19 6.51
CA CYS A 88 -0.92 -5.98 5.70
C CYS A 88 -1.59 -4.78 6.40
N ILE A 89 -2.81 -4.96 6.92
CA ILE A 89 -3.52 -3.91 7.67
C ILE A 89 -2.72 -3.49 8.91
N GLN A 90 -2.22 -4.47 9.68
CA GLN A 90 -1.42 -4.20 10.88
C GLN A 90 -0.12 -3.46 10.55
N SER A 91 0.56 -3.86 9.48
CA SER A 91 1.79 -3.20 9.01
C SER A 91 1.51 -1.77 8.55
N SER A 92 0.42 -1.57 7.80
CA SER A 92 -0.02 -0.24 7.35
C SER A 92 -0.31 0.69 8.52
N ARG A 93 -1.06 0.20 9.52
CA ARG A 93 -1.32 0.94 10.77
C ARG A 93 -0.02 1.31 11.48
N ARG A 94 0.95 0.40 11.56
CA ARG A 94 2.24 0.66 12.20
C ARG A 94 3.02 1.75 11.49
N ILE A 95 3.07 1.71 10.15
CA ILE A 95 3.72 2.74 9.33
C ILE A 95 3.07 4.10 9.56
N TRP A 96 1.73 4.16 9.52
CA TRP A 96 0.98 5.38 9.79
C TRP A 96 1.27 5.95 11.18
N ASN A 97 1.22 5.11 12.22
CA ASN A 97 1.52 5.54 13.57
C ASN A 97 2.94 6.08 13.73
N LEU A 98 3.92 5.44 13.09
CA LEU A 98 5.31 5.92 13.08
C LEU A 98 5.40 7.30 12.42
N HIS A 99 4.74 7.49 11.28
CA HIS A 99 4.69 8.77 10.59
C HIS A 99 4.07 9.85 11.47
N CYS A 100 2.93 9.57 12.12
CA CYS A 100 2.29 10.50 13.05
C CYS A 100 3.16 10.83 14.27
N ALA A 101 3.92 9.86 14.79
CA ALA A 101 4.84 10.08 15.91
C ALA A 101 6.00 11.00 15.50
N GLN A 102 6.62 10.73 14.35
CA GLN A 102 7.68 11.57 13.79
C GLN A 102 7.18 12.99 13.46
N HIS A 103 5.96 13.13 12.96
CA HIS A 103 5.37 14.44 12.70
C HIS A 103 5.17 15.22 14.00
N ARG A 104 4.62 14.58 15.06
CA ARG A 104 4.47 15.23 16.37
C ARG A 104 5.81 15.64 16.98
N ALA A 105 6.83 14.76 16.93
CA ALA A 105 8.17 15.09 17.41
C ALA A 105 8.75 16.33 16.70
N ARG A 106 8.64 16.39 15.37
CA ARG A 106 9.05 17.56 14.58
C ARG A 106 8.30 18.84 14.97
N GLN A 107 7.01 18.74 15.32
CA GLN A 107 6.25 19.91 15.79
C GLN A 107 6.70 20.38 17.19
N HIS A 108 7.15 19.45 18.06
CA HIS A 108 7.65 19.78 19.40
C HIS A 108 9.07 20.38 19.39
N GLU A 109 9.90 20.03 18.41
CA GLU A 109 11.26 20.57 18.26
C GLU A 109 11.31 21.96 17.62
N ARG A 110 10.21 22.44 17.03
CA ARG A 110 10.13 23.84 16.55
C ARG A 110 10.13 24.77 17.78
N PRO A 111 11.03 25.76 17.84
CA PRO A 111 11.04 26.70 18.95
C PRO A 111 9.66 27.35 19.05
N ARG A 112 9.21 27.55 20.28
CA ARG A 112 7.90 28.07 20.72
C ARG A 112 7.64 29.54 20.28
N GLY A 113 8.24 29.99 19.18
CA GLY A 113 8.30 31.38 18.71
C GLY A 113 7.85 31.58 17.26
N SER A 114 7.07 30.68 16.68
CA SER A 114 6.36 30.98 15.43
C SER A 114 4.96 30.38 15.47
N ARG A 115 4.13 30.96 16.33
CA ARG A 115 2.68 30.87 16.21
C ARG A 115 2.32 31.72 14.99
N ALA A 116 2.36 31.13 13.81
CA ALA A 116 1.74 31.74 12.64
C ALA A 116 0.27 31.92 12.98
N THR A 117 -0.14 33.18 13.16
CA THR A 117 -1.53 33.59 13.31
C THR A 117 -2.23 33.35 11.99
N GLU A 118 -2.61 32.10 11.70
CA GLU A 118 -3.66 31.82 10.73
C GLU A 118 -5.00 32.16 11.38
N THR A 119 -5.24 33.45 11.58
CA THR A 119 -6.59 33.99 11.64
C THR A 119 -6.79 34.73 10.34
N GLY A 120 -7.23 33.99 9.32
CA GLY A 120 -7.91 34.56 8.15
C GLY A 120 -9.26 35.14 8.58
N GLY A 121 -9.21 36.23 9.32
CA GLY A 121 -10.35 37.09 9.62
C GLY A 121 -10.22 38.34 8.75
N THR A 122 -11.16 38.50 7.82
CA THR A 122 -11.29 39.66 6.94
C THR A 122 -11.23 40.97 7.76
N PRO A 123 -10.37 41.95 7.42
CA PRO A 123 -10.38 43.21 8.14
C PRO A 123 -11.60 44.05 7.71
N SER A 124 -12.55 44.22 8.62
CA SER A 124 -13.65 45.17 8.49
C SER A 124 -13.10 46.59 8.42
N ARG A 125 -13.32 47.24 7.28
CA ARG A 125 -12.90 48.62 6.98
C ARG A 125 -13.75 49.60 7.78
N THR A 126 -13.28 50.07 8.94
CA THR A 126 -13.85 51.26 9.60
C THR A 126 -13.26 52.51 8.97
N GLY A 127 -13.96 53.07 7.98
CA GLY A 127 -13.74 54.44 7.53
C GLY A 127 -14.55 55.41 8.41
N ARG A 128 -13.86 56.25 9.17
CA ARG A 128 -14.40 57.55 9.62
C ARG A 128 -13.81 58.60 8.70
N HIS A 129 -14.66 59.33 8.00
CA HIS A 129 -14.59 60.79 7.82
C HIS A 129 -15.94 61.26 7.29
#